data_AF-A0A377LZK3-F1
#
_entry.id   AF-A0A377LZK3-F1
#
_cell.length_a   1.000
_cell.length_b   1.000
_cell.length_c   1.000
_cell.angle_alpha   90.00
_cell.angle_beta   90.00
_cell.angle_gamma   90.00
#
_symmetry.space_group_name_H-M   'P 1'
#
loop_
_entity.id
_entity.type
_entity.pdbx_description
1 polymer ?
#
loop_
_entity_poly.entity_id
_entity_poly.type
_entity_poly.pdbx_seq_one_letter_code
_entity_poly.pdbx_strand_id
1 'polypeptide(L)'
;MQRDTFVVRRTFLQWLHKRSNPGAIVNLCFLVVLVFSTLLTWREVVVLEDAYISSQRNHLETVATSLDRQLQFSVDKLLFFRQSMRDALQTPLAFDVLRAAVTRFNADRSRPFWQLAVDTKRTLPINGVSDAFVEKTTLLNRDDELLDNEVSAALEVGYLLRLASPVMRSEERVVYVSRAGFYLSTETATQTADIIPRYYHLVTQPWFTQQTERNNRARAVLWFITSPSTWTGNERMITASVPIYFDHYWYGVVAMDFSLNTMKRMLADATDDHAEGGISAV
;
A
#
# COMPACT_ATOMS: atom_id res chain seq x y z
N MET A 1 62.61 43.00 -12.14
CA MET A 1 61.50 42.60 -13.03
C MET A 1 60.20 43.29 -12.61
N GLN A 2 60.08 44.61 -12.84
CA GLN A 2 58.86 45.36 -12.44
C GLN A 2 58.62 46.62 -13.29
N ARG A 3 59.41 46.84 -14.34
CA ARG A 3 59.29 48.00 -15.25
C ARG A 3 58.46 47.70 -16.51
N ASP A 4 58.30 46.43 -16.91
CA ASP A 4 57.62 46.10 -18.17
C ASP A 4 56.08 46.02 -18.06
N THR A 5 55.54 45.73 -16.87
CA THR A 5 54.07 45.63 -16.69
C THR A 5 53.38 47.00 -16.60
N PHE A 6 54.09 48.03 -16.13
CA PHE A 6 53.52 49.39 -16.00
C PHE A 6 53.49 50.16 -17.33
N VAL A 7 54.46 49.91 -18.21
CA VAL A 7 54.54 50.58 -19.52
C VAL A 7 53.44 50.08 -20.44
N VAL A 8 53.20 48.77 -20.49
CA VAL A 8 52.13 48.17 -21.32
C VAL A 8 50.75 48.70 -20.92
N ARG A 9 50.48 48.85 -19.62
CA ARG A 9 49.19 49.36 -19.12
C ARG A 9 48.99 50.85 -19.44
N ARG A 10 50.06 51.67 -19.40
CA ARG A 10 50.03 53.08 -19.80
C ARG A 10 49.91 53.27 -21.31
N THR A 11 50.60 52.47 -22.12
CA THR A 11 50.47 52.52 -23.59
C THR A 11 49.09 52.05 -24.05
N PHE A 12 48.48 51.07 -23.38
CA PHE A 12 47.12 50.61 -23.69
C PHE A 12 46.07 51.69 -23.36
N LEU A 13 46.21 52.37 -22.21
CA LEU A 13 45.36 53.50 -21.84
C LEU A 13 45.54 54.71 -22.76
N GLN A 14 46.77 55.02 -23.18
CA GLN A 14 47.05 56.12 -24.11
C GLN A 14 46.59 55.81 -25.54
N TRP A 15 46.60 54.54 -25.96
CA TRP A 15 46.05 54.09 -27.24
C TRP A 15 44.51 54.17 -27.27
N LEU A 16 43.86 53.85 -26.15
CA LEU A 16 42.42 54.05 -25.95
C LEU A 16 42.01 55.53 -26.01
N HIS A 17 42.83 56.43 -25.45
CA HIS A 17 42.52 57.87 -25.42
C HIS A 17 42.70 58.55 -26.79
N LYS A 18 43.65 58.08 -27.61
CA LYS A 18 43.99 58.71 -28.91
C LYS A 18 43.06 58.29 -30.07
N ARG A 19 42.16 57.33 -29.84
CA ARG A 19 41.13 56.87 -30.82
C ARG A 19 39.70 57.13 -30.34
N SER A 20 39.54 58.10 -29.44
CA SER A 20 38.28 58.44 -28.78
C SER A 20 37.34 59.21 -29.72
N ASN A 21 36.77 58.50 -30.70
CA ASN A 21 35.50 58.91 -31.28
C ASN A 21 34.42 58.77 -30.19
N PRO A 22 33.65 59.81 -29.87
CA PRO A 22 32.62 59.75 -28.82
C PRO A 22 31.62 58.60 -29.03
N GLY A 23 31.36 58.19 -30.28
CA GLY A 23 30.53 57.02 -30.59
C GLY A 23 31.14 55.66 -30.19
N ALA A 24 32.46 55.51 -30.18
CA ALA A 24 33.11 54.24 -29.82
C ALA A 24 33.08 53.96 -28.31
N ILE A 25 33.18 55.01 -27.49
CA ILE A 25 33.05 54.89 -26.02
C ILE A 25 31.63 54.51 -25.64
N VAL A 26 30.63 55.11 -26.29
CA VAL A 26 29.21 54.76 -26.08
C VAL A 26 28.95 53.32 -26.48
N ASN A 27 29.45 52.88 -27.63
CA ASN A 27 29.27 51.51 -28.09
C ASN A 27 29.96 50.49 -27.17
N LEU A 28 31.14 50.81 -26.64
CA LEU A 28 31.84 49.96 -25.66
C LEU A 28 31.07 49.85 -24.34
N CYS A 29 30.55 50.96 -23.81
CA CYS A 29 29.74 50.97 -22.59
C CYS A 29 28.47 50.14 -22.78
N PHE A 30 27.80 50.29 -23.92
CA PHE A 30 26.63 49.48 -24.27
C PHE A 30 26.95 47.99 -24.34
N LEU A 31 28.08 47.61 -24.94
CA LEU A 31 28.52 46.21 -25.03
C LEU A 31 28.80 45.61 -23.65
N VAL A 32 29.48 46.37 -22.77
CA VAL A 32 29.76 45.93 -21.40
C VAL A 32 28.46 45.76 -20.62
N VAL A 33 27.55 46.73 -20.66
CA VAL A 33 26.24 46.64 -20.00
C VAL A 33 25.41 45.48 -20.55
N LEU A 34 25.44 45.25 -21.87
CA LEU A 34 24.74 44.14 -22.50
C LEU A 34 25.28 42.80 -22.00
N VAL A 35 26.60 42.62 -21.99
CA VAL A 35 27.25 41.39 -21.48
C VAL A 35 26.91 41.17 -20.01
N PHE A 36 27.00 42.19 -19.16
CA PHE A 36 26.65 42.07 -17.75
C PHE A 36 25.16 41.78 -17.54
N SER A 37 24.27 42.39 -18.33
CA SER A 37 22.83 42.11 -18.29
C SER A 37 22.52 40.67 -18.67
N THR A 38 23.13 40.15 -19.75
CA THR A 38 22.99 38.74 -20.18
C THR A 38 23.58 37.76 -19.16
N LEU A 39 24.71 38.09 -18.53
CA LEU A 39 25.31 37.24 -17.49
C LEU A 39 24.48 37.24 -16.20
N LEU A 40 23.87 38.37 -15.83
CA LEU A 40 22.99 38.46 -14.67
C LEU A 40 21.70 37.65 -14.87
N THR A 41 21.05 37.79 -16.04
CA THR A 41 19.84 37.01 -16.35
C THR A 41 20.14 35.51 -16.50
N TRP A 42 21.29 35.15 -17.08
CA TRP A 42 21.71 33.74 -17.15
C TRP A 42 21.96 33.14 -15.77
N ARG A 43 22.65 33.87 -14.88
CA ARG A 43 22.89 33.40 -13.50
C ARG A 43 21.58 33.24 -12.73
N GLU A 44 20.65 34.16 -12.91
CA GLU A 44 19.33 34.09 -12.28
C GLU A 44 18.51 32.90 -12.81
N VAL A 45 18.55 32.63 -14.12
CA VAL A 45 17.88 31.48 -14.75
C VAL A 45 18.49 30.14 -14.30
N VAL A 46 19.82 30.02 -14.23
CA VAL A 46 20.47 28.77 -13.77
C VAL A 46 20.18 28.49 -12.29
N VAL A 47 20.15 29.53 -11.45
CA VAL A 47 19.80 29.38 -10.02
C VAL A 47 18.32 29.00 -9.83
N LEU A 48 17.43 29.49 -10.71
CA LEU A 48 16.02 29.08 -10.73
C LEU A 48 15.85 27.63 -11.23
N GLU A 49 16.65 27.20 -12.20
CA GLU A 49 16.58 25.85 -12.76
C GLU A 49 17.09 24.79 -11.75
N ASP A 50 18.18 25.09 -11.02
CA ASP A 50 18.68 24.20 -9.96
C ASP A 50 17.71 24.12 -8.77
N ALA A 51 17.06 25.22 -8.39
CA ALA A 51 16.02 25.21 -7.35
C ALA A 51 14.76 24.47 -7.80
N TYR A 52 14.38 24.57 -9.08
CA TYR A 52 13.23 23.89 -9.66
C TYR A 52 13.47 22.37 -9.83
N ILE A 53 14.65 21.96 -10.32
CA ILE A 53 15.03 20.55 -10.47
C ILE A 53 15.24 19.89 -9.11
N SER A 54 15.83 20.60 -8.13
CA SER A 54 15.94 20.13 -6.75
C SER A 54 14.57 19.98 -6.08
N SER A 55 13.64 20.91 -6.33
CA SER A 55 12.27 20.83 -5.79
C SER A 55 11.50 19.64 -6.35
N GLN A 56 11.58 19.38 -7.67
CA GLN A 56 10.92 18.22 -8.30
C GLN A 56 11.52 16.88 -7.82
N ARG A 57 12.84 16.80 -7.63
CA ARG A 57 13.49 15.59 -7.10
C ARG A 57 13.10 15.33 -5.65
N ASN A 58 13.13 16.36 -4.81
CA ASN A 58 12.73 16.27 -3.41
C ASN A 58 11.23 15.90 -3.28
N HIS A 59 10.39 16.44 -4.16
CA HIS A 59 8.96 16.12 -4.24
C HIS A 59 8.70 14.65 -4.62
N LEU A 60 9.44 14.09 -5.59
CA LEU A 60 9.29 12.68 -5.94
C LEU A 60 9.81 11.75 -4.84
N GLU A 61 10.87 12.14 -4.15
CA GLU A 61 11.45 11.37 -3.06
C GLU A 61 10.51 11.29 -1.84
N THR A 62 9.86 12.40 -1.46
CA THR A 62 8.87 12.41 -0.36
C THR A 62 7.66 11.55 -0.69
N VAL A 63 7.08 11.69 -1.87
CA VAL A 63 5.90 10.92 -2.30
C VAL A 63 6.22 9.42 -2.38
N ALA A 64 7.40 9.07 -2.90
CA ALA A 64 7.85 7.68 -2.92
C ALA A 64 8.02 7.12 -1.51
N THR A 65 8.58 7.92 -0.59
CA THR A 65 8.83 7.51 0.79
C THR A 65 7.53 7.33 1.58
N SER A 66 6.55 8.21 1.43
CA SER A 66 5.26 8.11 2.13
C SER A 66 4.45 6.89 1.64
N LEU A 67 4.44 6.66 0.32
CA LEU A 67 3.82 5.47 -0.27
C LEU A 67 4.51 4.20 0.20
N ASP A 68 5.84 4.15 0.19
CA ASP A 68 6.62 2.99 0.64
C ASP A 68 6.32 2.66 2.10
N ARG A 69 6.30 3.64 3.00
CA ARG A 69 5.92 3.44 4.41
C ARG A 69 4.51 2.86 4.55
N GLN A 70 3.56 3.34 3.76
CA GLN A 70 2.20 2.81 3.79
C GLN A 70 2.15 1.36 3.29
N LEU A 71 2.83 1.03 2.19
CA LEU A 71 2.89 -0.33 1.66
C LEU A 71 3.59 -1.27 2.66
N GLN A 72 4.67 -0.83 3.29
CA GLN A 72 5.34 -1.57 4.36
C GLN A 72 4.40 -1.82 5.55
N PHE A 73 3.70 -0.80 6.01
CA PHE A 73 2.73 -0.93 7.09
C PHE A 73 1.62 -1.95 6.75
N SER A 74 1.12 -1.92 5.51
CA SER A 74 0.14 -2.89 5.02
C SER A 74 0.69 -4.32 4.98
N VAL A 75 1.93 -4.50 4.53
CA VAL A 75 2.63 -5.78 4.54
C VAL A 75 2.80 -6.27 5.98
N ASP A 76 3.26 -5.42 6.89
CA ASP A 76 3.45 -5.76 8.29
C ASP A 76 2.16 -6.22 8.95
N LYS A 77 1.02 -5.60 8.64
CA LYS A 77 -0.30 -6.05 9.10
C LYS A 77 -0.67 -7.43 8.58
N LEU A 78 -0.45 -7.71 7.29
CA LEU A 78 -0.71 -9.03 6.71
C LEU A 78 0.17 -10.09 7.35
N LEU A 79 1.44 -9.77 7.56
CA LEU A 79 2.40 -10.65 8.23
C LEU A 79 2.04 -10.88 9.69
N PHE A 80 1.60 -9.84 10.39
CA PHE A 80 1.08 -9.92 11.75
C PHE A 80 -0.12 -10.86 11.82
N PHE A 81 -1.14 -10.67 10.97
CA PHE A 81 -2.30 -11.57 10.95
C PHE A 81 -1.89 -13.01 10.63
N ARG A 82 -0.99 -13.22 9.66
CA ARG A 82 -0.47 -14.54 9.34
C ARG A 82 0.21 -15.18 10.54
N GLN A 83 1.01 -14.41 11.27
CA GLN A 83 1.68 -14.89 12.47
C GLN A 83 0.68 -15.20 13.59
N SER A 84 -0.30 -14.32 13.84
CA SER A 84 -1.39 -14.58 14.79
C SER A 84 -2.18 -15.84 14.46
N MET A 85 -2.52 -16.06 13.18
CA MET A 85 -3.20 -17.30 12.76
C MET A 85 -2.34 -18.52 13.01
N ARG A 86 -1.05 -18.45 12.71
CA ARG A 86 -0.11 -19.55 12.97
C ARG A 86 -0.03 -19.88 14.46
N ASP A 87 0.04 -18.85 15.31
CA ASP A 87 0.13 -19.02 16.76
C ASP A 87 -1.19 -19.57 17.33
N ALA A 88 -2.34 -19.09 16.83
CA ALA A 88 -3.66 -19.62 17.22
C ALA A 88 -3.90 -21.06 16.75
N LEU A 89 -3.35 -21.45 15.58
CA LEU A 89 -3.38 -22.84 15.10
C LEU A 89 -2.48 -23.76 15.95
N GLN A 90 -1.31 -23.27 16.38
CA GLN A 90 -0.37 -24.03 17.20
C GLN A 90 -0.85 -24.18 18.65
N THR A 91 -1.40 -23.11 19.23
CA THR A 91 -1.89 -23.06 20.60
C THR A 91 -3.27 -22.39 20.65
N PRO A 92 -4.35 -23.13 20.36
CA PRO A 92 -5.70 -22.57 20.35
C PRO A 92 -6.12 -22.06 21.73
N LEU A 93 -6.75 -20.88 21.79
CA LEU A 93 -7.32 -20.42 23.04
C LEU A 93 -8.50 -21.30 23.47
N ALA A 94 -8.43 -21.85 24.67
CA ALA A 94 -9.41 -22.82 25.20
C ALA A 94 -10.67 -22.17 25.82
N PHE A 95 -11.18 -21.08 25.24
CA PHE A 95 -12.39 -20.41 25.76
C PHE A 95 -13.66 -21.22 25.49
N ASP A 96 -14.59 -21.26 26.46
CA ASP A 96 -15.90 -21.93 26.30
C ASP A 96 -16.68 -21.39 25.09
N VAL A 97 -16.56 -20.09 24.84
CA VAL A 97 -17.23 -19.39 23.73
C VAL A 97 -16.75 -19.91 22.37
N LEU A 98 -15.46 -20.18 22.21
CA LEU A 98 -14.90 -20.73 20.97
C LEU A 98 -15.34 -22.18 20.78
N ARG A 99 -15.33 -23.00 21.85
CA ARG A 99 -15.84 -24.37 21.82
C ARG A 99 -17.31 -24.44 21.40
N ALA A 100 -18.15 -23.56 21.94
CA ALA A 100 -19.56 -23.48 21.56
C ALA A 100 -19.74 -23.08 20.08
N ALA A 101 -18.90 -22.20 19.56
CA ALA A 101 -18.93 -21.80 18.16
C ALA A 101 -18.52 -22.95 17.23
N VAL A 102 -17.51 -23.74 17.60
CA VAL A 102 -17.10 -24.96 16.87
C VAL A 102 -18.19 -26.03 16.91
N THR A 103 -18.88 -26.22 18.04
CA THR A 103 -20.04 -27.13 18.10
C THR A 103 -21.17 -26.70 17.15
N ARG A 104 -21.48 -25.39 17.10
CA ARG A 104 -22.47 -24.84 16.16
C ARG A 104 -22.05 -25.02 14.71
N PHE A 105 -20.78 -24.78 14.41
CA PHE A 105 -20.20 -25.06 13.10
C PHE A 105 -20.45 -26.51 12.67
N ASN A 106 -20.09 -27.47 13.52
CA ASN A 106 -20.24 -28.89 13.21
C ASN A 106 -21.70 -29.30 12.99
N ALA A 107 -22.66 -28.65 13.66
CA ALA A 107 -24.08 -28.87 13.41
C ALA A 107 -24.57 -28.28 12.08
N ASP A 108 -24.00 -27.16 11.63
CA ASP A 108 -24.48 -26.40 10.47
C ASP A 108 -23.65 -26.61 9.20
N ARG A 109 -22.50 -27.32 9.25
CA ARG A 109 -21.57 -27.51 8.12
C ARG A 109 -22.18 -28.18 6.88
N SER A 110 -23.28 -28.93 7.05
CA SER A 110 -24.01 -29.58 5.97
C SER A 110 -25.01 -28.65 5.26
N ARG A 111 -25.37 -27.51 5.89
CA ARG A 111 -26.27 -26.53 5.28
C ARG A 111 -25.61 -25.86 4.08
N PRO A 112 -26.37 -25.48 3.03
CA PRO A 112 -25.82 -24.85 1.82
C PRO A 112 -24.91 -23.65 2.11
N PHE A 113 -25.30 -22.86 3.11
CA PHE A 113 -24.53 -21.78 3.68
C PHE A 113 -24.79 -21.72 5.19
N TRP A 114 -23.81 -21.19 5.93
CA TRP A 114 -23.89 -20.99 7.37
C TRP A 114 -23.11 -19.73 7.76
N GLN A 115 -23.45 -19.16 8.90
CA GLN A 115 -22.74 -18.01 9.47
C GLN A 115 -22.60 -18.20 10.97
N LEU A 116 -21.38 -18.05 11.48
CA LEU A 116 -21.08 -18.05 12.91
C LEU A 116 -20.83 -16.60 13.34
N ALA A 117 -21.78 -16.06 14.09
CA ALA A 117 -21.64 -14.77 14.76
C ALA A 117 -21.70 -15.01 16.28
N VAL A 118 -20.55 -14.88 16.94
CA VAL A 118 -20.44 -15.08 18.39
C VAL A 118 -20.93 -13.84 19.13
N ASP A 119 -20.35 -12.68 18.81
CA ASP A 119 -20.77 -11.37 19.30
C ASP A 119 -20.68 -10.37 18.14
N THR A 120 -21.82 -9.89 17.66
CA THR A 120 -21.91 -8.98 16.50
C THR A 120 -21.24 -7.62 16.73
N LYS A 121 -20.97 -7.24 17.99
CA LYS A 121 -20.27 -6.00 18.33
C LYS A 121 -18.75 -6.20 18.36
N ARG A 122 -18.29 -7.36 18.82
CA ARG A 122 -16.89 -7.62 19.16
C ARG A 122 -16.15 -8.59 18.22
N THR A 123 -16.87 -9.39 17.45
CA THR A 123 -16.29 -10.40 16.56
C THR A 123 -16.69 -10.17 15.11
N LEU A 124 -15.83 -10.59 14.18
CA LEU A 124 -16.19 -10.69 12.77
C LEU A 124 -17.00 -11.97 12.54
N PRO A 125 -18.11 -11.94 11.79
CA PRO A 125 -18.84 -13.16 11.47
C PRO A 125 -18.00 -14.03 10.53
N ILE A 126 -17.95 -15.33 10.82
CA ILE A 126 -17.42 -16.33 9.88
C ILE A 126 -18.57 -16.77 8.99
N ASN A 127 -18.36 -16.71 7.69
CA ASN A 127 -19.34 -17.10 6.68
C ASN A 127 -18.80 -18.31 5.94
N GLY A 128 -19.61 -19.33 5.73
CA GLY A 128 -19.14 -20.52 5.05
C GLY A 128 -20.19 -21.24 4.23
N VAL A 129 -19.67 -22.18 3.45
CA VAL A 129 -20.41 -23.03 2.51
C VAL A 129 -20.42 -24.47 3.00
N SER A 130 -21.30 -25.28 2.41
CA SER A 130 -21.47 -26.69 2.78
C SER A 130 -20.25 -27.55 2.49
N ASP A 131 -20.15 -28.70 3.16
CA ASP A 131 -19.18 -29.76 2.83
C ASP A 131 -19.25 -30.13 1.34
N ALA A 132 -20.47 -30.36 0.84
CA ALA A 132 -20.75 -30.69 -0.56
C ALA A 132 -20.34 -29.59 -1.57
N PHE A 133 -20.15 -28.34 -1.14
CA PHE A 133 -19.60 -27.30 -2.01
C PHE A 133 -18.09 -27.44 -2.14
N VAL A 134 -17.39 -27.66 -1.01
CA VAL A 134 -15.93 -27.77 -0.95
C VAL A 134 -15.44 -28.93 -1.80
N GLU A 135 -16.12 -30.08 -1.75
CA GLU A 135 -15.78 -31.30 -2.48
C GLU A 135 -15.82 -31.16 -4.02
N LYS A 136 -16.43 -30.08 -4.56
CA LYS A 136 -16.55 -29.88 -6.02
C LYS A 136 -15.25 -29.52 -6.72
N THR A 137 -14.20 -29.20 -5.98
CA THR A 137 -12.92 -28.74 -6.53
C THR A 137 -11.76 -29.29 -5.73
N THR A 138 -10.63 -29.50 -6.41
CA THR A 138 -9.39 -29.99 -5.81
C THR A 138 -8.58 -28.88 -5.13
N LEU A 139 -8.90 -27.62 -5.40
CA LEU A 139 -8.24 -26.48 -4.76
C LEU A 139 -8.66 -26.37 -3.29
N LEU A 140 -9.91 -26.67 -2.99
CA LEU A 140 -10.48 -26.60 -1.65
C LEU A 140 -10.30 -27.95 -0.95
N ASN A 141 -10.22 -27.92 0.37
CA ASN A 141 -10.08 -29.11 1.18
C ASN A 141 -10.62 -28.84 2.58
N ARG A 142 -11.50 -29.71 3.07
CA ARG A 142 -12.05 -29.65 4.42
C ARG A 142 -11.59 -30.92 5.13
N ASP A 143 -10.47 -30.80 5.83
CA ASP A 143 -9.87 -31.86 6.61
C ASP A 143 -10.44 -31.82 8.03
N ASP A 144 -11.22 -32.84 8.40
CA ASP A 144 -11.92 -32.91 9.68
C ASP A 144 -10.95 -32.88 10.89
N GLU A 145 -9.69 -33.31 10.73
CA GLU A 145 -8.70 -33.28 11.82
C GLU A 145 -8.19 -31.86 12.11
N LEU A 146 -8.19 -30.99 11.09
CA LEU A 146 -7.66 -29.63 11.18
C LEU A 146 -8.76 -28.57 11.41
N LEU A 147 -9.99 -28.91 11.04
CA LEU A 147 -11.10 -27.98 10.88
C LEU A 147 -11.51 -27.26 12.16
N ASP A 148 -11.63 -28.00 13.27
CA ASP A 148 -12.03 -27.44 14.56
C ASP A 148 -11.02 -26.39 15.06
N ASN A 149 -9.73 -26.70 14.92
CA ASN A 149 -8.65 -25.79 15.26
C ASN A 149 -8.62 -24.58 14.34
N GLU A 150 -8.86 -24.77 13.03
CA GLU A 150 -8.90 -23.68 12.08
C GLU A 150 -10.06 -22.71 12.34
N VAL A 151 -11.27 -23.23 12.60
CA VAL A 151 -12.43 -22.41 12.93
C VAL A 151 -12.19 -21.65 14.23
N SER A 152 -11.64 -22.30 15.25
CA SER A 152 -11.27 -21.65 16.52
C SER A 152 -10.24 -20.54 16.32
N ALA A 153 -9.16 -20.81 15.57
CA ALA A 153 -8.12 -19.84 15.27
C ALA A 153 -8.67 -18.65 14.45
N ALA A 154 -9.52 -18.91 13.47
CA ALA A 154 -10.16 -17.87 12.67
C ALA A 154 -11.05 -16.95 13.51
N LEU A 155 -11.77 -17.49 14.49
CA LEU A 155 -12.57 -16.69 15.44
C LEU A 155 -11.67 -15.82 16.34
N GLU A 156 -10.60 -16.40 16.86
CA GLU A 156 -9.63 -15.72 17.72
C GLU A 156 -8.97 -14.54 17.00
N VAL A 157 -8.40 -14.77 15.82
CA VAL A 157 -7.74 -13.70 15.07
C VAL A 157 -8.77 -12.74 14.45
N GLY A 158 -9.97 -13.23 14.13
CA GLY A 158 -11.11 -12.39 13.74
C GLY A 158 -11.49 -11.35 14.81
N TYR A 159 -11.37 -11.71 16.10
CA TYR A 159 -11.53 -10.75 17.21
C TYR A 159 -10.41 -9.70 17.21
N LEU A 160 -9.15 -10.10 17.02
CA LEU A 160 -8.02 -9.16 16.93
C LEU A 160 -8.17 -8.19 15.75
N LEU A 161 -8.58 -8.68 14.58
CA LEU A 161 -8.88 -7.84 13.42
C LEU A 161 -10.00 -6.85 13.71
N ARG A 162 -11.06 -7.29 14.40
CA ARG A 162 -12.16 -6.39 14.78
C ARG A 162 -11.68 -5.27 15.67
N LEU A 163 -10.79 -5.56 16.62
CA LEU A 163 -10.18 -4.54 17.49
C LEU A 163 -9.23 -3.60 16.73
N ALA A 164 -8.52 -4.11 15.72
CA ALA A 164 -7.67 -3.30 14.87
C ALA A 164 -8.47 -2.47 13.84
N SER A 165 -9.72 -2.86 13.53
CA SER A 165 -10.55 -2.25 12.49
C SER A 165 -10.75 -0.72 12.64
N PRO A 166 -10.96 -0.13 13.83
CA PRO A 166 -11.05 1.32 13.99
C PRO A 166 -9.74 2.06 13.65
N VAL A 167 -8.59 1.37 13.76
CA VAL A 167 -7.26 1.90 13.39
C VAL A 167 -7.03 1.74 11.88
N MET A 168 -7.76 0.85 11.21
CA MET A 168 -7.73 0.74 9.76
C MET A 168 -8.41 1.96 9.17
N ARG A 169 -7.76 2.61 8.20
CA ARG A 169 -8.45 3.63 7.40
C ARG A 169 -9.68 2.96 6.79
N SER A 170 -10.80 3.67 6.73
CA SER A 170 -12.10 3.14 6.25
C SER A 170 -12.04 2.49 4.85
N GLU A 171 -10.95 2.64 4.12
CA GLU A 171 -10.72 2.11 2.77
C GLU A 171 -9.78 0.89 2.72
N GLU A 172 -9.25 0.45 3.87
CA GLU A 172 -8.50 -0.80 4.01
C GLU A 172 -9.44 -1.91 4.43
N ARG A 173 -9.52 -2.97 3.60
CA ARG A 173 -10.36 -4.13 3.89
C ARG A 173 -9.50 -5.37 4.04
N VAL A 174 -9.72 -6.14 5.10
CA VAL A 174 -9.03 -7.42 5.30
C VAL A 174 -10.02 -8.55 5.17
N VAL A 175 -9.63 -9.56 4.42
CA VAL A 175 -10.36 -10.81 4.28
C VAL A 175 -9.41 -11.98 4.54
N TYR A 176 -9.85 -12.93 5.36
CA TYR A 176 -9.25 -14.26 5.41
C TYR A 176 -10.19 -15.24 4.74
N VAL A 177 -9.65 -16.05 3.83
CA VAL A 177 -10.38 -17.05 3.07
C VAL A 177 -9.73 -18.39 3.29
N SER A 178 -10.48 -19.31 3.90
CA SER A 178 -10.09 -20.68 4.14
C SER A 178 -10.37 -21.55 2.92
N ARG A 179 -9.48 -22.52 2.67
CA ARG A 179 -9.72 -23.63 1.73
C ARG A 179 -10.76 -24.62 2.24
N ALA A 180 -11.04 -24.62 3.55
CA ALA A 180 -12.06 -25.42 4.17
C ALA A 180 -13.47 -24.81 4.03
N GLY A 181 -13.72 -23.92 3.07
CA GLY A 181 -15.08 -23.50 2.75
C GLY A 181 -15.63 -22.34 3.59
N PHE A 182 -14.79 -21.46 4.13
CA PHE A 182 -15.27 -20.29 4.88
C PHE A 182 -14.39 -19.06 4.73
N TYR A 183 -14.91 -17.90 5.11
CA TYR A 183 -14.19 -16.64 5.10
C TYR A 183 -14.68 -15.71 6.22
N LEU A 184 -13.81 -14.79 6.62
CA LEU A 184 -14.09 -13.65 7.50
C LEU A 184 -13.61 -12.37 6.83
N SER A 185 -14.29 -11.26 7.09
CA SER A 185 -14.04 -9.99 6.43
C SER A 185 -14.31 -8.85 7.40
N THR A 186 -13.46 -7.81 7.39
CA THR A 186 -13.71 -6.58 8.14
C THR A 186 -14.89 -5.79 7.58
N GLU A 187 -15.22 -5.98 6.31
CA GLU A 187 -16.50 -5.54 5.73
C GLU A 187 -17.63 -6.49 6.12
N THR A 188 -18.60 -5.98 6.88
CA THR A 188 -19.80 -6.70 7.27
C THR A 188 -20.68 -6.93 6.04
N ALA A 189 -20.88 -8.19 5.65
CA ALA A 189 -21.90 -8.53 4.65
C ALA A 189 -23.29 -8.19 5.23
N THR A 190 -24.05 -7.35 4.55
CA THR A 190 -25.41 -6.97 4.97
C THR A 190 -26.43 -8.06 4.72
N GLN A 191 -26.14 -9.06 3.86
CA GLN A 191 -27.09 -10.11 3.46
C GLN A 191 -26.44 -11.51 3.48
N THR A 192 -27.07 -12.45 4.17
CA THR A 192 -26.65 -13.86 4.26
C THR A 192 -26.82 -14.61 2.93
N ALA A 193 -27.70 -14.14 2.05
CA ALA A 193 -27.95 -14.74 0.73
C ALA A 193 -26.72 -14.68 -0.20
N ASP A 194 -25.77 -13.78 0.06
CA ASP A 194 -24.59 -13.57 -0.78
C ASP A 194 -23.38 -14.43 -0.38
N ILE A 195 -23.49 -15.30 0.64
CA ILE A 195 -22.34 -16.07 1.15
C ILE A 195 -21.74 -16.99 0.08
N ILE A 196 -22.56 -17.78 -0.62
CA ILE A 196 -22.06 -18.74 -1.62
C ILE A 196 -21.43 -18.02 -2.81
N PRO A 197 -22.10 -17.05 -3.48
CA PRO A 197 -21.51 -16.33 -4.60
C PRO A 197 -20.24 -15.56 -4.19
N ARG A 198 -20.23 -14.96 -3.00
CA ARG A 198 -19.06 -14.25 -2.48
C ARG A 198 -17.89 -15.20 -2.23
N TYR A 199 -18.12 -16.33 -1.57
CA TYR A 199 -17.06 -17.31 -1.34
C TYR A 199 -16.47 -17.83 -2.66
N TYR A 200 -17.34 -18.19 -3.62
CA TYR A 200 -16.90 -18.59 -4.96
C TYR A 200 -16.08 -17.49 -5.66
N HIS A 201 -16.51 -16.24 -5.58
CA HIS A 201 -15.77 -15.11 -6.13
C HIS A 201 -14.37 -15.01 -5.50
N LEU A 202 -14.26 -15.10 -4.17
CA LEU A 202 -12.99 -14.99 -3.44
C LEU A 202 -12.00 -16.11 -3.84
N VAL A 203 -12.43 -17.37 -3.86
CA VAL A 203 -11.54 -18.51 -4.13
C VAL A 203 -11.15 -18.64 -5.61
N THR A 204 -11.80 -17.89 -6.50
CA THR A 204 -11.48 -17.84 -7.93
C THR A 204 -10.55 -16.67 -8.28
N GLN A 205 -10.27 -15.76 -7.34
CA GLN A 205 -9.39 -14.62 -7.62
C GLN A 205 -7.92 -15.03 -7.79
N PRO A 206 -7.15 -14.30 -8.62
CA PRO A 206 -5.71 -14.50 -8.76
C PRO A 206 -4.98 -14.40 -7.41
N TRP A 207 -5.38 -13.46 -6.56
CA TRP A 207 -4.76 -13.26 -5.24
C TRP A 207 -4.95 -14.44 -4.29
N PHE A 208 -5.92 -15.33 -4.56
CA PHE A 208 -6.12 -16.59 -3.84
C PHE A 208 -5.42 -17.76 -4.54
N THR A 209 -5.70 -17.94 -5.83
CA THR A 209 -5.24 -19.11 -6.61
C THR A 209 -3.73 -19.14 -6.85
N GLN A 210 -3.07 -17.97 -6.88
CA GLN A 210 -1.61 -17.87 -7.03
C GLN A 210 -0.84 -18.14 -5.73
N GLN A 211 -1.54 -18.31 -4.61
CA GLN A 211 -0.93 -18.56 -3.30
C GLN A 211 -0.69 -20.05 -3.00
N THR A 212 -0.98 -20.92 -3.97
CA THR A 212 -0.66 -22.35 -3.87
C THR A 212 0.83 -22.58 -3.62
N GLU A 213 1.18 -23.68 -2.95
CA GLU A 213 2.59 -24.04 -2.71
C GLU A 213 3.39 -24.14 -4.01
N ARG A 214 2.76 -24.56 -5.12
CA ARG A 214 3.40 -24.64 -6.43
C ARG A 214 3.83 -23.26 -6.93
N ASN A 215 2.97 -22.25 -6.81
CA ASN A 215 3.16 -20.94 -7.42
C ASN A 215 3.88 -19.95 -6.48
N ASN A 216 3.62 -20.02 -5.17
CA ASN A 216 4.28 -19.19 -4.16
C ASN A 216 5.05 -20.03 -3.14
N ARG A 217 6.11 -20.71 -3.60
CA ARG A 217 6.99 -21.53 -2.73
C ARG A 217 7.65 -20.72 -1.62
N ALA A 218 7.97 -19.46 -1.91
CA ALA A 218 8.57 -18.54 -0.94
C ALA A 218 7.57 -18.09 0.14
N ARG A 219 6.27 -18.36 -0.04
CA ARG A 219 5.19 -17.92 0.86
C ARG A 219 5.26 -16.42 1.12
N ALA A 220 5.64 -15.68 0.08
CA ALA A 220 5.83 -14.24 0.11
C ALA A 220 4.49 -13.50 0.00
N VAL A 221 4.49 -12.22 0.33
CA VAL A 221 3.37 -11.33 0.00
C VAL A 221 3.38 -11.08 -1.50
N LEU A 222 2.23 -11.28 -2.15
CA LEU A 222 2.05 -11.03 -3.58
C LEU A 222 1.02 -9.91 -3.78
N TRP A 223 1.22 -9.10 -4.82
CA TRP A 223 0.39 -7.94 -5.13
C TRP A 223 -0.40 -8.16 -6.42
N PHE A 224 -1.66 -7.75 -6.41
CA PHE A 224 -2.60 -7.94 -7.51
C PHE A 224 -3.41 -6.68 -7.74
N ILE A 225 -3.86 -6.49 -8.99
CA ILE A 225 -4.89 -5.51 -9.33
C ILE A 225 -6.19 -6.29 -9.46
N THR A 226 -7.14 -6.02 -8.58
CA THR A 226 -8.43 -6.71 -8.54
C THR A 226 -9.47 -5.89 -9.31
N SER A 227 -10.19 -6.57 -10.20
CA SER A 227 -11.25 -5.96 -11.00
C SER A 227 -12.43 -5.52 -10.12
N PRO A 228 -13.16 -4.46 -10.53
CA PRO A 228 -14.33 -4.01 -9.81
C PRO A 228 -15.38 -5.10 -9.66
N SER A 229 -15.93 -5.24 -8.46
CA SER A 229 -17.08 -6.09 -8.20
C SER A 229 -18.05 -5.40 -7.25
N THR A 230 -19.27 -5.93 -7.16
CA THR A 230 -20.28 -5.47 -6.19
C THR A 230 -19.76 -5.56 -4.76
N TRP A 231 -18.88 -6.52 -4.48
CA TRP A 231 -18.24 -6.67 -3.18
C TRP A 231 -17.08 -5.71 -2.96
N THR A 232 -16.50 -5.07 -3.98
CA THR A 232 -15.43 -4.06 -3.84
C THR A 232 -15.94 -2.63 -4.07
N GLY A 233 -17.24 -2.38 -3.86
CA GLY A 233 -17.84 -1.07 -4.08
C GLY A 233 -17.82 -0.62 -5.55
N ASN A 234 -17.69 -1.58 -6.49
CA ASN A 234 -17.46 -1.33 -7.91
C ASN A 234 -16.22 -0.47 -8.21
N GLU A 235 -15.21 -0.52 -7.34
CA GLU A 235 -13.92 0.14 -7.56
C GLU A 235 -12.81 -0.86 -7.87
N ARG A 236 -11.77 -0.39 -8.58
CA ARG A 236 -10.53 -1.14 -8.77
C ARG A 236 -9.73 -1.08 -7.47
N MET A 237 -9.29 -2.25 -7.03
CA MET A 237 -8.52 -2.39 -5.81
C MET A 237 -7.10 -2.86 -6.12
N ILE A 238 -6.14 -2.45 -5.31
CA ILE A 238 -4.88 -3.19 -5.19
C ILE A 238 -5.02 -4.13 -4.01
N THR A 239 -4.73 -5.41 -4.25
CA THR A 239 -4.85 -6.47 -3.26
C THR A 239 -3.47 -7.03 -2.96
N ALA A 240 -3.02 -6.88 -1.71
CA ALA A 240 -1.89 -7.63 -1.20
C ALA A 240 -2.39 -8.92 -0.57
N SER A 241 -1.79 -10.06 -0.87
CA SER A 241 -2.18 -11.33 -0.26
C SER A 241 -1.01 -12.19 0.17
N VAL A 242 -1.24 -13.03 1.17
CA VAL A 242 -0.24 -13.93 1.76
C VAL A 242 -0.89 -15.26 2.17
N PRO A 243 -0.22 -16.42 1.98
CA PRO A 243 -0.79 -17.70 2.37
C PRO A 243 -0.65 -17.93 3.88
N ILE A 244 -1.67 -18.56 4.47
CA ILE A 244 -1.58 -19.17 5.82
C ILE A 244 -1.13 -20.60 5.63
N TYR A 245 0.10 -20.87 6.06
CA TYR A 245 0.72 -22.19 5.95
C TYR A 245 1.26 -22.60 7.31
N PHE A 246 0.81 -23.75 7.81
CA PHE A 246 1.24 -24.29 9.10
C PHE A 246 1.21 -25.82 9.02
N ASP A 247 2.21 -26.46 9.64
CA ASP A 247 2.40 -27.91 9.64
C ASP A 247 2.16 -28.61 8.29
N HIS A 248 2.91 -28.17 7.26
CA HIS A 248 2.82 -28.75 5.90
C HIS A 248 1.45 -28.63 5.22
N TYR A 249 0.55 -27.83 5.80
CA TYR A 249 -0.79 -27.59 5.29
C TYR A 249 -1.00 -26.12 4.93
N TRP A 250 -1.50 -25.90 3.72
CA TRP A 250 -1.97 -24.60 3.27
C TRP A 250 -3.44 -24.44 3.68
N TYR A 251 -3.72 -23.64 4.70
CA TYR A 251 -5.07 -23.43 5.23
C TYR A 251 -5.89 -22.49 4.35
N GLY A 252 -5.27 -21.44 3.84
CA GLY A 252 -5.99 -20.38 3.17
C GLY A 252 -5.12 -19.18 2.85
N VAL A 253 -5.77 -18.06 2.58
CA VAL A 253 -5.11 -16.82 2.17
C VAL A 253 -5.72 -15.66 2.93
N VAL A 254 -4.85 -14.75 3.33
CA VAL A 254 -5.23 -13.44 3.85
C VAL A 254 -4.96 -12.43 2.76
N ALA A 255 -5.93 -11.56 2.52
CA ALA A 255 -5.80 -10.48 1.58
C ALA A 255 -6.20 -9.16 2.23
N MET A 256 -5.51 -8.09 1.82
CA MET A 256 -5.82 -6.73 2.17
C MET A 256 -6.01 -5.92 0.90
N ASP A 257 -7.16 -5.26 0.80
CA ASP A 257 -7.54 -4.44 -0.35
C ASP A 257 -7.38 -2.95 -0.03
N PHE A 258 -6.89 -2.20 -1.02
CA PHE A 258 -6.77 -0.74 -1.01
C PHE A 258 -7.50 -0.15 -2.20
N SER A 259 -8.33 0.86 -1.98
CA SER A 259 -8.93 1.57 -3.11
C SER A 259 -7.85 2.33 -3.86
N LEU A 260 -7.92 2.33 -5.20
CA LEU A 260 -7.01 3.13 -6.02
C LEU A 260 -7.12 4.63 -5.67
N ASN A 261 -8.31 5.06 -5.24
CA ASN A 261 -8.56 6.42 -4.79
C ASN A 261 -7.80 6.76 -3.50
N THR A 262 -7.69 5.82 -2.56
CA THR A 262 -6.89 5.99 -1.34
C THR A 262 -5.44 6.25 -1.69
N MET A 263 -4.85 5.42 -2.57
CA MET A 263 -3.45 5.60 -2.97
C MET A 263 -3.25 6.92 -3.71
N LYS A 264 -4.18 7.30 -4.60
CA LYS A 264 -4.12 8.62 -5.27
C LYS A 264 -4.17 9.77 -4.28
N ARG A 265 -5.04 9.69 -3.27
CA ARG A 265 -5.12 10.70 -2.21
C ARG A 265 -3.86 10.74 -1.36
N MET A 266 -3.29 9.59 -0.98
CA MET A 266 -2.02 9.54 -0.26
C MET A 266 -0.87 10.14 -1.07
N LEU A 267 -0.85 9.89 -2.39
CA LEU A 267 0.12 10.52 -3.30
C LEU A 267 -0.06 12.05 -3.35
N ALA A 268 -1.31 12.53 -3.28
CA ALA A 268 -1.63 13.96 -3.25
C ALA A 268 -1.34 14.61 -1.88
N ASP A 269 -1.70 13.98 -0.77
CA ASP A 269 -1.45 14.51 0.59
C ASP A 269 0.06 14.64 0.86
N ALA A 270 0.86 13.66 0.42
CA ALA A 270 2.32 13.72 0.51
C ALA A 270 2.95 14.83 -0.35
N THR A 271 2.17 15.38 -1.29
CA THR A 271 2.56 16.54 -2.11
C THR A 271 2.27 17.86 -1.36
N ASP A 272 1.18 17.94 -0.60
CA ASP A 272 0.71 19.18 0.04
C ASP A 272 1.38 19.48 1.40
N ASP A 273 1.76 18.45 2.18
CA ASP A 273 2.30 18.59 3.56
C ASP A 273 3.63 19.38 3.65
N HIS A 274 4.21 19.78 2.51
CA HIS A 274 5.41 20.62 2.42
C HIS A 274 5.18 22.03 1.87
N ALA A 275 3.98 22.38 1.41
CA ALA A 275 3.67 23.75 1.01
C ALA A 275 3.49 24.69 2.22
N GLU A 276 3.08 24.18 3.38
CA GLU A 276 2.84 24.98 4.59
C GLU A 276 4.08 25.21 5.47
N GLY A 277 5.19 24.50 5.23
CA GLY A 277 6.43 24.65 6.01
C GLY A 277 7.24 25.93 5.72
N GLY A 278 6.79 26.78 4.78
CA GLY A 278 7.55 27.92 4.27
C GLY A 278 7.22 29.29 4.84
N ILE A 279 6.21 29.43 5.73
CA ILE A 279 5.78 30.76 6.20
C ILE A 279 5.56 30.78 7.72
N SER A 280 6.66 30.76 8.46
CA SER A 280 6.70 31.39 9.79
C SER A 280 8.11 31.87 10.10
N ALA A 281 8.42 33.07 9.60
CA ALA A 281 9.40 33.95 10.22
C ALA A 281 8.90 35.38 10.00
N VAL A 282 8.45 35.97 11.11
CA VAL A 282 8.19 37.41 11.31
C VAL A 282 9.46 38.22 11.04
#